data_AF-A0A1I6V085-F1
#
_entry.id   AF-A0A1I6V085-F1
#
_cell.length_a   1.000
_cell.length_b   1.000
_cell.length_c   1.000
_cell.angle_alpha   90.00
_cell.angle_beta   90.00
_cell.angle_gamma   90.00
#
_symmetry.space_group_name_H-M   'P 1'
#
loop_
_entity.id
_entity.type
_entity.pdbx_description
1 polymer ?
#
loop_
_entity_poly.entity_id
_entity_poly.type
_entity_poly.pdbx_seq_one_letter_code
_entity_poly.pdbx_strand_id
1 'polypeptide(L)' 'MSGERDDDLLIAVALTRFSVQFEEADLELSEYAWQLAADRLIEYDVEPVTAIEELQIGDH' A
#
# COMPACT_ATOMS: atom_id res chain seq x y z
N MET A 1 -17.94 6.22 -8.01
CA MET A 1 -16.92 5.39 -8.69
C MET A 1 -15.62 5.87 -8.09
N SER A 2 -15.09 5.14 -7.11
CA SER A 2 -13.69 5.34 -6.68
C SER A 2 -12.84 5.30 -7.96
N GLY A 3 -11.95 6.24 -8.16
CA GLY A 3 -11.10 6.22 -9.36
C GLY A 3 -10.20 4.99 -9.31
N GLU A 4 -9.81 4.45 -10.48
CA GLU A 4 -8.81 3.36 -10.57
C GLU A 4 -7.57 3.66 -9.69
N ARG A 5 -7.18 4.94 -9.64
CA ARG A 5 -6.14 5.47 -8.75
C ARG A 5 -6.41 5.22 -7.26
N ASP A 6 -7.61 5.48 -6.76
CA ASP A 6 -7.92 5.33 -5.34
C ASP A 6 -7.88 3.84 -4.94
N ASP A 7 -8.34 2.96 -5.83
CA ASP A 7 -8.27 1.51 -5.64
C ASP A 7 -6.81 1.03 -5.62
N ASP A 8 -5.96 1.52 -6.53
CA ASP A 8 -4.54 1.19 -6.55
C ASP A 8 -3.81 1.69 -5.30
N LEU A 9 -4.10 2.89 -4.83
CA LEU A 9 -3.56 3.42 -3.58
C LEU A 9 -4.02 2.59 -2.38
N LEU A 10 -5.28 2.16 -2.35
CA LEU A 10 -5.80 1.31 -1.29
C LEU A 10 -5.10 -0.05 -1.27
N ILE A 11 -4.86 -0.63 -2.45
CA ILE A 11 -4.11 -1.88 -2.57
C ILE A 11 -2.67 -1.69 -2.08
N ALA A 12 -2.01 -0.58 -2.45
CA ALA A 12 -0.65 -0.29 -2.00
C ALA A 12 -0.56 -0.15 -0.47
N VAL A 13 -1.51 0.54 0.16
CA VAL A 13 -1.59 0.66 1.62
C VAL A 13 -1.82 -0.71 2.27
N ALA A 14 -2.71 -1.54 1.72
CA ALA A 14 -2.98 -2.87 2.23
C ALA A 14 -1.74 -3.78 2.15
N LEU A 15 -1.04 -3.78 1.01
CA LEU A 15 0.18 -4.54 0.79
C LEU A 15 1.33 -4.07 1.69
N THR A 16 1.46 -2.77 1.91
CA THR A 16 2.44 -2.21 2.86
C THR A 16 2.18 -2.71 4.27
N ARG A 17 0.92 -2.65 4.74
CA ARG A 17 0.54 -3.18 6.06
C ARG A 17 0.76 -4.68 6.16
N PHE A 18 0.42 -5.43 5.10
CA PHE A 18 0.63 -6.86 5.03
C PHE A 18 2.12 -7.22 5.14
N SER A 19 2.98 -6.53 4.39
CA SER A 19 4.44 -6.75 4.42
C SER A 19 5.00 -6.63 5.84
N VAL A 20 4.65 -5.55 6.55
CA VAL A 20 5.10 -5.34 7.94
C VAL A 20 4.53 -6.39 8.90
N GLN A 21 3.28 -6.81 8.72
CA GLN A 21 2.64 -7.78 9.60
C GLN A 21 3.15 -9.21 9.43
N PHE A 22 3.62 -9.57 8.24
CA PHE A 22 4.00 -10.94 7.90
C PHE A 22 5.52 -11.16 7.81
N GLU A 23 6.33 -10.14 8.04
CA GLU A 23 7.81 -10.21 7.91
C GLU A 23 8.42 -11.36 8.72
N GLU A 24 7.95 -11.58 9.95
CA GLU A 24 8.42 -12.68 10.81
C GLU A 24 7.90 -14.06 10.40
N ALA A 25 6.74 -14.12 9.74
CA ALA A 25 6.09 -15.37 9.36
C ALA A 25 6.61 -15.90 8.02
N ASP A 26 6.80 -15.00 7.05
CA ASP A 26 7.30 -15.30 5.72
C ASP A 26 7.96 -14.04 5.13
N LEU A 27 9.29 -14.01 5.18
CA LEU A 27 10.09 -12.87 4.69
C LEU A 27 9.94 -12.70 3.17
N GLU A 28 9.95 -13.79 2.41
CA GLU A 28 9.89 -13.72 0.93
C GLU A 28 8.54 -13.15 0.49
N LEU A 29 7.45 -13.62 1.09
CA LEU A 29 6.12 -13.10 0.81
C LEU A 29 5.97 -11.62 1.23
N SER A 30 6.60 -11.23 2.33
CA SER A 30 6.56 -9.87 2.84
C SER A 30 7.36 -8.90 1.97
N GLU A 31 8.53 -9.31 1.49
CA GLU A 31 9.31 -8.55 0.51
C GLU A 31 8.54 -8.39 -0.82
N TYR A 32 7.89 -9.47 -1.28
CA TYR A 32 7.08 -9.42 -2.48
C TYR A 32 5.88 -8.48 -2.36
N ALA A 33 5.18 -8.50 -1.22
CA ALA A 33 4.10 -7.57 -0.94
C ALA A 33 4.59 -6.11 -0.93
N TRP A 34 5.77 -5.85 -0.36
CA TRP A 34 6.37 -4.52 -0.37
C TRP A 34 6.68 -4.03 -1.80
N GLN A 35 7.25 -4.89 -2.65
CA GLN A 35 7.52 -4.55 -4.05
C GLN A 35 6.23 -4.22 -4.81
N LEU A 36 5.18 -5.03 -4.65
CA LEU A 36 3.88 -4.77 -5.29
C LEU A 36 3.20 -3.50 -4.80
N ALA A 37 3.44 -3.10 -3.55
CA ALA A 37 2.99 -1.82 -3.02
C ALA A 37 3.76 -0.66 -3.65
N ALA A 38 5.09 -0.78 -3.70
CA ALA A 38 5.98 0.23 -4.28
C ALA A 38 5.67 0.49 -5.76
N ASP A 39 5.43 -0.56 -6.55
CA ASP A 39 5.10 -0.42 -7.97
C ASP A 39 3.85 0.46 -8.19
N ARG A 40 2.82 0.28 -7.37
CA ARG A 40 1.57 1.07 -7.43
C ARG A 40 1.77 2.51 -6.94
N LEU A 41 2.59 2.71 -5.93
CA LEU A 41 2.89 4.05 -5.41
C LEU A 41 3.72 4.88 -6.41
N ILE A 42 4.68 4.24 -7.08
CA ILE A 42 5.52 4.86 -8.12
C ILE A 42 4.69 5.28 -9.33
N GLU A 43 3.69 4.48 -9.72
CA GLU A 43 2.80 4.81 -10.85
C GLU A 43 2.14 6.19 -10.70
N TYR A 44 1.80 6.58 -9.46
CA TYR A 44 1.13 7.83 -9.17
C TYR A 44 2.04 8.89 -8.52
N ASP A 45 3.33 8.60 -8.32
CA ASP A 45 4.30 9.44 -7.60
C ASP A 45 3.82 9.81 -6.19
N VAL A 46 3.29 8.82 -5.46
CA VAL A 46 2.68 9.00 -4.13
C VAL A 46 3.52 8.29 -3.07
N GLU A 47 3.81 8.96 -1.96
CA GLU A 47 4.41 8.32 -0.79
C GLU A 47 3.35 7.54 0.03
N PRO A 48 3.71 6.46 0.76
CA PRO A 48 2.75 5.69 1.53
C PRO A 48 1.91 6.51 2.52
N VAL A 49 2.50 7.54 3.14
CA VAL A 49 1.79 8.43 4.07
C VAL A 49 0.74 9.28 3.34
N THR A 50 1.10 9.83 2.18
CA THR A 50 0.21 10.61 1.32
C THR A 50 -0.96 9.76 0.85
N ALA A 51 -0.73 8.48 0.49
CA ALA A 51 -1.80 7.57 0.12
C ALA A 51 -2.81 7.35 1.27
N ILE A 52 -2.35 7.25 2.52
CA ILE A 52 -3.22 7.09 3.70
C ILE A 52 -4.05 8.36 3.93
N GLU A 53 -3.42 9.54 3.82
CA GLU A 53 -4.08 10.84 3.99
C GLU A 53 -5.14 11.08 2.90
N GLU A 54 -4.78 10.84 1.63
CA GLU A 54 -5.70 10.99 0.49
C GLU A 54 -6.92 10.07 0.61
N LEU A 55 -6.71 8.84 1.07
CA LEU A 55 -7.78 7.86 1.28
C LEU A 55 -8.54 8.06 2.61
N GLN A 56 -8.13 9.04 3.44
CA GLN A 56 -8.71 9.31 4.76
C GLN A 56 -8.78 8.07 5.66
N ILE A 57 -7.77 7.19 5.55
CA ILE A 57 -7.72 5.93 6.30
C ILE A 57 -7.25 6.23 7.73
N GLY A 58 -8.14 6.04 8.71
CA GLY A 58 -7.81 6.15 10.14
C GLY A 58 -8.20 7.47 10.80
N ASP A 59 -8.69 8.44 10.03
CA ASP A 59 -9.34 9.65 10.56
C ASP A 59 -10.81 9.35 10.89
N HIS A 60 -11.08 8.70 12.03
CA HIS A 60 -12.42 8.46 12.58
C HIS A 60 -12.48 8.90 14.05
#